data_AF-A0A5J6HSD8-F1
#
_entry.id   AF-A0A5J6HSD8-F1
#
_cell.length_a   1.000
_cell.length_b   1.000
_cell.length_c   1.000
_cell.angle_alpha   90.00
_cell.angle_beta   90.00
_cell.angle_gamma   90.00
#
_symmetry.space_group_name_H-M   'P 1'
#
loop_
_entity.id
_entity.type
_entity.pdbx_description
1 polymer ?
#
loop_
_entity_poly.entity_id
_entity_poly.type
_entity_poly.pdbx_seq_one_letter_code
_entity_poly.pdbx_strand_id
1 'polypeptide(L)'
;MELESLPDDVVAAIEVRDRWRRASAAGGLEFLVTDISRWTPGSTVRVAFLDGDEQLHADIAGATTQITDSCNLKLDFGHDAATGTFRRWTTADTAFAAEIRVSFDMQGYFSLVGTDSTDRTIGAGGGGPVGGNPGQRSLNLGRYAVNRPAQWEGTVRHEFLHALGFHHSHQNMRGTCENEFRWDDEAGYVPTRDEDGVFVADFQGRRPGIYTYLAGEPNRWPRAKVDHNLRTEDDPDVVAGPFDPQSVMLYRFPPFFYKSNPSSCAPTGNGQSLSNGDKRGLNLLYPHTADELAGLQARADAVLQSIGAGVGTESLPESNGGNLVEAYRSRVEALAAAQTAGAD
;
A
#
# COMPACT_ATOMS: atom_id res chain seq x y z
N MET A 1 -10.59 -14.76 9.63
CA MET A 1 -10.34 -13.64 8.70
C MET A 1 -8.86 -13.62 8.43
N GLU A 2 -8.46 -13.81 7.18
CA GLU A 2 -7.07 -13.64 6.76
C GLU A 2 -6.76 -12.15 6.69
N LEU A 3 -5.67 -11.70 7.34
CA LEU A 3 -5.20 -10.32 7.22
C LEU A 3 -4.05 -10.27 6.22
N GLU A 4 -3.96 -9.18 5.48
CA GLU A 4 -2.83 -8.89 4.59
C GLU A 4 -1.51 -8.80 5.37
N SER A 5 -0.43 -9.25 4.73
CA SER A 5 0.92 -9.10 5.25
C SER A 5 1.89 -9.40 4.13
N LEU A 6 2.90 -8.55 4.00
CA LEU A 6 4.08 -8.90 3.23
C LEU A 6 4.80 -10.10 3.90
N PRO A 7 5.54 -10.91 3.12
CA PRO A 7 6.44 -11.92 3.66
C PRO A 7 7.50 -11.31 4.60
N ASP A 8 7.87 -12.05 5.66
CA ASP A 8 8.75 -11.53 6.72
C ASP A 8 10.14 -11.10 6.21
N ASP A 9 10.66 -11.79 5.19
CA ASP A 9 11.94 -11.46 4.56
C ASP A 9 11.89 -10.16 3.76
N VAL A 10 10.74 -9.86 3.15
CA VAL A 10 10.49 -8.60 2.45
C VAL A 10 10.37 -7.45 3.45
N VAL A 11 9.61 -7.65 4.53
CA VAL A 11 9.48 -6.66 5.62
C VAL A 11 10.86 -6.31 6.18
N ALA A 12 11.68 -7.32 6.49
CA ALA A 12 13.04 -7.10 6.99
C ALA A 12 13.92 -6.31 5.99
N ALA A 13 13.80 -6.56 4.69
CA ALA A 13 14.52 -5.81 3.66
C ALA A 13 14.09 -4.34 3.61
N ILE A 14 12.79 -4.08 3.70
CA ILE A 14 12.22 -2.73 3.77
C ILE A 14 12.73 -2.00 5.01
N GLU A 15 12.69 -2.63 6.20
CA GLU A 15 13.18 -2.02 7.44
C GLU A 15 14.66 -1.65 7.39
N VAL A 16 15.51 -2.51 6.80
CA VAL A 16 16.94 -2.25 6.62
C VAL A 16 17.15 -1.03 5.71
N ARG A 17 16.44 -0.99 4.58
CA ARG A 17 16.47 0.13 3.64
C ARG A 17 16.01 1.42 4.31
N ASP A 18 14.87 1.40 5.00
CA ASP A 18 14.28 2.59 5.61
C ASP A 18 15.15 3.12 6.76
N ARG A 19 15.79 2.23 7.52
CA ARG A 19 16.81 2.62 8.50
C ARG A 19 18.01 3.31 7.84
N TRP A 20 18.49 2.78 6.71
CA TRP A 20 19.57 3.41 5.96
C TRP A 20 19.15 4.76 5.39
N ARG A 21 17.94 4.88 4.82
CA ARG A 21 17.37 6.13 4.32
C ARG A 21 17.25 7.17 5.44
N ARG A 22 16.66 6.82 6.59
CA ARG A 22 16.55 7.72 7.77
C ARG A 22 17.91 8.17 8.29
N ALA A 23 18.87 7.25 8.41
CA ALA A 23 20.23 7.59 8.84
C ALA A 23 20.95 8.53 7.85
N SER A 24 20.66 8.38 6.55
CA SER A 24 21.24 9.22 5.48
C SER A 24 20.52 10.56 5.31
N ALA A 25 19.29 10.69 5.83
CA ALA A 25 18.41 11.85 5.70
C ALA A 25 18.47 12.82 6.90
N ALA A 26 19.53 12.78 7.72
CA ALA A 26 19.70 13.69 8.86
C ALA A 26 19.51 15.16 8.43
N GLY A 27 18.49 15.84 8.99
CA GLY A 27 18.20 17.26 8.70
C GLY A 27 16.77 17.62 8.26
N GLY A 28 15.78 16.71 8.37
CA GLY A 28 14.37 17.01 8.04
C GLY A 28 13.93 16.60 6.63
N LEU A 29 14.70 15.71 5.99
CA LEU A 29 14.45 15.16 4.65
C LEU A 29 13.51 13.95 4.63
N GLU A 30 12.92 13.58 5.77
CA GLU A 30 12.09 12.38 5.92
C GLU A 30 10.85 12.41 5.02
N PHE A 31 10.23 13.59 4.87
CA PHE A 31 9.10 13.83 3.96
C PHE A 31 9.43 13.61 2.47
N LEU A 32 10.71 13.78 2.08
CA LEU A 32 11.15 13.55 0.70
C LEU A 32 11.06 12.10 0.30
N VAL A 33 11.45 11.21 1.21
CA VAL A 33 11.50 9.76 0.96
C VAL A 33 10.10 9.25 0.61
N THR A 34 9.08 9.83 1.23
CA THR A 34 7.68 9.46 0.98
C THR A 34 7.15 10.04 -0.33
N ASP A 35 7.51 11.27 -0.68
CA ASP A 35 7.10 11.87 -1.95
C ASP A 35 7.77 11.15 -3.16
N ILE A 36 9.00 10.64 -3.01
CA ILE A 36 9.69 9.85 -4.07
C ILE A 36 9.28 8.36 -4.10
N SER A 37 8.64 7.86 -3.04
CA SER A 37 8.09 6.50 -3.00
C SER A 37 6.78 6.36 -3.79
N ARG A 38 6.31 7.43 -4.43
CA ARG A 38 5.08 7.44 -5.25
C ARG A 38 5.39 7.55 -6.73
N TRP A 39 4.45 7.14 -7.55
CA TRP A 39 4.56 7.35 -9.00
C TRP A 39 4.51 8.85 -9.30
N THR A 40 4.97 9.23 -10.49
CA THR A 40 4.86 10.63 -10.87
C THR A 40 3.42 10.94 -11.27
N PRO A 41 2.84 12.08 -10.86
CA PRO A 41 1.56 12.54 -11.42
C PRO A 41 1.57 12.56 -12.95
N GLY A 42 0.42 12.36 -13.57
CA GLY A 42 0.22 12.24 -15.01
C GLY A 42 0.95 11.07 -15.67
N SER A 43 1.54 10.14 -14.91
CA SER A 43 2.19 8.96 -15.47
C SER A 43 1.19 7.85 -15.82
N THR A 44 1.64 6.97 -16.70
CA THR A 44 0.97 5.70 -16.97
C THR A 44 1.83 4.60 -16.35
N VAL A 45 1.31 3.95 -15.32
CA VAL A 45 1.96 2.82 -14.63
C VAL A 45 1.47 1.54 -15.29
N ARG A 46 2.39 0.71 -15.79
CA ARG A 46 2.03 -0.55 -16.44
C ARG A 46 1.74 -1.60 -15.39
N VAL A 47 0.77 -2.45 -15.69
CA VAL A 47 0.38 -3.60 -14.87
C VAL A 47 0.48 -4.85 -15.72
N ALA A 48 1.07 -5.91 -15.16
CA ALA A 48 1.11 -7.23 -15.79
C ALA A 48 0.67 -8.33 -14.82
N PHE A 49 0.15 -9.43 -15.36
CA PHE A 49 -0.32 -10.58 -14.60
C PHE A 49 0.56 -11.82 -14.79
N LEU A 50 0.81 -12.56 -13.70
CA LEU A 50 1.62 -13.79 -13.70
C LEU A 50 0.81 -15.02 -14.14
N ASP A 51 -0.42 -15.11 -13.68
CA ASP A 51 -1.36 -16.22 -13.77
C ASP A 51 -2.81 -15.68 -13.89
N GLY A 52 -3.84 -16.51 -13.72
CA GLY A 52 -5.25 -16.13 -13.93
C GLY A 52 -5.69 -16.08 -15.40
N ASP A 53 -7.00 -16.07 -15.64
CA ASP A 53 -7.58 -15.95 -16.97
C ASP A 53 -7.86 -14.48 -17.35
N GLU A 54 -8.08 -14.22 -18.64
CA GLU A 54 -8.29 -12.86 -19.16
C GLU A 54 -9.56 -12.20 -18.59
N GLN A 55 -10.56 -13.01 -18.19
CA GLN A 55 -11.77 -12.47 -17.55
C GLN A 55 -11.45 -11.92 -16.16
N LEU A 56 -10.65 -12.63 -15.36
CA LEU A 56 -10.16 -12.15 -14.08
C LEU A 56 -9.34 -10.86 -14.26
N HIS A 57 -8.48 -10.79 -15.28
CA HIS A 57 -7.70 -9.58 -15.57
C HIS A 57 -8.59 -8.41 -15.97
N ALA A 58 -9.60 -8.64 -16.82
CA ALA A 58 -10.59 -7.63 -17.20
C ALA A 58 -11.40 -7.13 -15.99
N ASP A 59 -11.81 -8.04 -15.12
CA ASP A 59 -12.56 -7.73 -13.90
C ASP A 59 -11.71 -6.89 -12.93
N ILE A 60 -10.42 -7.21 -12.77
CA ILE A 60 -9.47 -6.41 -11.97
C ILE A 60 -9.28 -5.02 -12.59
N ALA A 61 -9.04 -4.94 -13.90
CA ALA A 61 -8.91 -3.66 -14.60
C ALA A 61 -10.17 -2.80 -14.40
N GLY A 62 -11.36 -3.39 -14.56
CA GLY A 62 -12.65 -2.76 -14.31
C GLY A 62 -12.81 -2.27 -12.86
N ALA A 63 -12.40 -3.07 -11.87
CA ALA A 63 -12.47 -2.68 -10.46
C ALA A 63 -11.61 -1.44 -10.15
N THR A 64 -10.44 -1.30 -10.80
CA THR A 64 -9.52 -0.18 -10.58
C THR A 64 -9.95 1.15 -11.21
N THR A 65 -10.98 1.18 -12.06
CA THR A 65 -11.46 2.42 -12.71
C THR A 65 -11.78 3.54 -11.72
N GLN A 66 -12.37 3.22 -10.56
CA GLN A 66 -12.65 4.21 -9.51
C GLN A 66 -11.39 4.95 -9.02
N ILE A 67 -10.23 4.28 -9.06
CA ILE A 67 -8.94 4.86 -8.67
C ILE A 67 -8.50 5.85 -9.75
N THR A 68 -8.42 5.41 -11.00
CA THR A 68 -7.94 6.25 -12.12
C THR A 68 -8.88 7.40 -12.45
N ASP A 69 -10.18 7.26 -12.17
CA ASP A 69 -11.17 8.35 -12.32
C ASP A 69 -11.01 9.45 -11.27
N SER A 70 -10.32 9.16 -10.16
CA SER A 70 -10.19 10.05 -9.00
C SER A 70 -8.81 10.68 -8.88
N CYS A 71 -7.91 10.44 -9.84
CA CYS A 71 -6.51 10.86 -9.73
C CYS A 71 -5.85 11.05 -11.10
N ASN A 72 -4.82 11.89 -11.14
CA ASN A 72 -4.03 12.14 -12.34
C ASN A 72 -2.96 11.05 -12.51
N LEU A 73 -3.39 9.80 -12.72
CA LEU A 73 -2.52 8.66 -13.00
C LEU A 73 -3.32 7.61 -13.78
N LYS A 74 -2.66 6.91 -14.70
CA LYS A 74 -3.28 5.83 -15.48
C LYS A 74 -2.66 4.49 -15.12
N LEU A 75 -3.49 3.45 -15.11
CA LEU A 75 -3.05 2.05 -15.06
C LEU A 75 -3.18 1.45 -16.47
N ASP A 76 -2.06 1.03 -17.06
CA ASP A 76 -2.03 0.34 -18.34
C ASP A 76 -1.84 -1.16 -18.15
N PHE A 77 -2.95 -1.91 -18.26
CA PHE A 77 -2.95 -3.37 -18.19
C PHE A 77 -2.52 -4.04 -19.51
N GLY A 78 -2.20 -3.26 -20.55
CA GLY A 78 -1.82 -3.76 -21.87
C GLY A 78 -2.91 -4.59 -22.54
N HIS A 79 -4.17 -4.20 -22.37
CA HIS A 79 -5.31 -4.89 -22.97
C HIS A 79 -5.30 -4.73 -24.51
N ASP A 80 -5.29 -5.85 -25.22
CA ASP A 80 -5.46 -5.93 -26.66
C ASP A 80 -6.90 -6.30 -26.99
N ALA A 81 -7.67 -5.33 -27.50
CA ALA A 81 -9.08 -5.51 -27.84
C ALA A 81 -9.33 -6.54 -28.96
N ALA A 82 -8.35 -6.84 -29.81
CA ALA A 82 -8.51 -7.81 -30.90
C ALA A 82 -8.41 -9.25 -30.38
N THR A 83 -7.56 -9.48 -29.38
CA THR A 83 -7.30 -10.82 -28.82
C THR A 83 -8.00 -11.03 -27.47
N GLY A 84 -8.43 -9.95 -26.82
CA GLY A 84 -8.95 -9.95 -25.45
C GLY A 84 -7.88 -10.21 -24.40
N THR A 85 -6.59 -10.12 -24.76
CA THR A 85 -5.48 -10.48 -23.87
C THR A 85 -4.95 -9.29 -23.09
N PHE A 86 -4.38 -9.57 -21.91
CA PHE A 86 -3.71 -8.59 -21.05
C PHE A 86 -2.20 -8.83 -20.97
N ARG A 87 -1.47 -7.81 -20.50
CA ARG A 87 -0.01 -7.88 -20.34
C ARG A 87 0.40 -8.97 -19.36
N ARG A 88 1.39 -9.77 -19.75
CA ARG A 88 1.92 -10.89 -18.96
C ARG A 88 3.34 -10.62 -18.49
N TRP A 89 3.71 -11.22 -17.37
CA TRP A 89 5.10 -11.28 -16.88
C TRP A 89 5.41 -12.70 -16.40
N THR A 90 6.69 -13.03 -16.23
CA THR A 90 7.12 -14.33 -15.72
C THR A 90 8.20 -14.22 -14.64
N THR A 91 8.31 -15.24 -13.79
CA THR A 91 9.39 -15.31 -12.79
C THR A 91 10.80 -15.43 -13.39
N ALA A 92 10.92 -15.67 -14.70
CA ALA A 92 12.17 -15.70 -15.43
C ALA A 92 12.56 -14.33 -16.02
N ASP A 93 11.71 -13.31 -15.91
CA ASP A 93 11.96 -12.01 -16.51
C ASP A 93 13.18 -11.33 -15.88
N THR A 94 14.12 -10.87 -16.72
CA THR A 94 15.29 -10.07 -16.31
C THR A 94 15.11 -8.58 -16.60
N ALA A 95 14.03 -8.21 -17.29
CA ALA A 95 13.62 -6.85 -17.59
C ALA A 95 12.15 -6.66 -17.24
N PHE A 96 11.75 -5.47 -16.77
CA PHE A 96 10.37 -5.25 -16.32
C PHE A 96 9.39 -5.32 -17.49
N ALA A 97 8.51 -6.32 -17.46
CA ALA A 97 7.30 -6.32 -18.25
C ALA A 97 6.36 -5.18 -17.85
N ALA A 98 6.29 -4.89 -16.54
CA ALA A 98 5.48 -3.85 -15.93
C ALA A 98 6.03 -3.36 -14.59
N GLU A 99 5.66 -2.14 -14.21
CA GLU A 99 5.95 -1.57 -12.91
C GLU A 99 5.21 -2.32 -11.79
N ILE A 100 3.94 -2.67 -11.97
CA ILE A 100 3.14 -3.49 -11.04
C ILE A 100 3.00 -4.90 -11.61
N ARG A 101 3.37 -5.91 -10.80
CA ARG A 101 3.44 -7.32 -11.20
C ARG A 101 2.54 -8.13 -10.29
N VAL A 102 1.34 -8.40 -10.80
CA VAL A 102 0.23 -9.05 -10.08
C VAL A 102 0.37 -10.56 -10.17
N SER A 103 0.15 -11.25 -9.05
CA SER A 103 -0.01 -12.70 -8.97
C SER A 103 -1.25 -13.12 -8.19
N PHE A 104 -1.65 -14.38 -8.35
CA PHE A 104 -2.71 -15.02 -7.57
C PHE A 104 -2.24 -16.29 -6.84
N ASP A 105 -0.96 -16.63 -6.99
CA ASP A 105 -0.37 -17.92 -6.62
C ASP A 105 0.26 -17.97 -5.21
N MET A 106 0.26 -16.85 -4.47
CA MET A 106 0.66 -16.83 -3.06
C MET A 106 -0.53 -16.77 -2.12
N GLN A 107 -0.31 -17.16 -0.87
CA GLN A 107 -1.29 -16.98 0.21
C GLN A 107 -1.39 -15.50 0.60
N GLY A 108 -2.55 -15.11 1.14
CA GLY A 108 -2.83 -13.73 1.54
C GLY A 108 -2.97 -12.74 0.40
N TYR A 109 -3.19 -11.50 0.80
CA TYR A 109 -3.25 -10.31 -0.04
C TYR A 109 -2.12 -9.40 0.39
N PHE A 110 -1.42 -8.79 -0.56
CA PHE A 110 -0.41 -7.78 -0.26
C PHE A 110 -0.04 -6.99 -1.50
N SER A 111 0.58 -5.84 -1.27
CA SER A 111 1.16 -4.99 -2.29
C SER A 111 2.37 -4.25 -1.74
N LEU A 112 3.42 -4.12 -2.56
CA LEU A 112 4.50 -3.18 -2.30
C LEU A 112 3.98 -1.76 -2.50
N VAL A 113 4.47 -0.82 -1.69
CA VAL A 113 3.91 0.53 -1.64
C VAL A 113 4.55 1.41 -2.71
N GLY A 114 3.76 1.87 -3.68
CA GLY A 114 4.23 2.79 -4.72
C GLY A 114 5.43 2.26 -5.52
N THR A 115 6.50 3.06 -5.61
CA THR A 115 7.69 2.75 -6.42
C THR A 115 8.58 1.66 -5.81
N ASP A 116 8.30 1.20 -4.59
CA ASP A 116 8.89 0.00 -3.99
C ASP A 116 8.71 -1.22 -4.89
N SER A 117 7.63 -1.22 -5.68
CA SER A 117 7.37 -2.19 -6.74
C SER A 117 8.48 -2.30 -7.78
N THR A 118 9.41 -1.34 -7.87
CA THR A 118 10.55 -1.35 -8.79
C THR A 118 11.90 -1.11 -8.12
N ASP A 119 11.91 -1.04 -6.78
CA ASP A 119 13.13 -0.86 -5.99
C ASP A 119 13.85 -2.21 -5.85
N ARG A 120 14.94 -2.37 -6.59
CA ARG A 120 15.74 -3.60 -6.61
C ARG A 120 16.42 -3.92 -5.27
N THR A 121 16.41 -2.99 -4.31
CA THR A 121 16.88 -3.24 -2.94
C THR A 121 15.86 -4.01 -2.11
N ILE A 122 14.61 -4.13 -2.56
CA ILE A 122 13.55 -4.88 -1.89
C ILE A 122 13.43 -6.29 -2.47
N GLY A 123 13.42 -7.28 -1.57
CA GLY A 123 13.36 -8.71 -1.87
C GLY A 123 14.67 -9.42 -1.54
N ALA A 124 14.63 -10.38 -0.62
CA ALA A 124 15.77 -11.01 0.06
C ALA A 124 17.00 -11.28 -0.82
N GLY A 125 17.91 -10.31 -0.93
CA GLY A 125 19.13 -10.39 -1.73
C GLY A 125 18.93 -10.74 -3.22
N GLY A 126 17.75 -10.48 -3.78
CA GLY A 126 17.38 -10.84 -5.16
C GLY A 126 16.94 -12.30 -5.37
N GLY A 127 16.81 -13.11 -4.33
CA GLY A 127 16.43 -14.54 -4.43
C GLY A 127 15.00 -14.89 -4.03
N GLY A 128 14.29 -14.00 -3.32
CA GLY A 128 12.91 -14.24 -2.87
C GLY A 128 11.87 -14.09 -4.01
N PRO A 129 10.66 -14.66 -3.86
CA PRO A 129 9.60 -14.59 -4.90
C PRO A 129 8.85 -13.25 -4.95
N VAL A 130 9.05 -12.39 -3.95
CA VAL A 130 8.40 -11.08 -3.77
C VAL A 130 9.49 -10.01 -3.63
N GLY A 131 9.28 -8.86 -4.27
CA GLY A 131 10.25 -7.77 -4.26
C GLY A 131 10.19 -6.89 -5.51
N GLY A 132 11.13 -5.95 -5.59
CA GLY A 132 11.17 -4.96 -6.65
C GLY A 132 11.89 -5.39 -7.92
N ASN A 133 12.37 -6.64 -8.04
CA ASN A 133 13.01 -7.12 -9.27
C ASN A 133 11.99 -7.59 -10.33
N PRO A 134 12.37 -7.61 -11.63
CA PRO A 134 11.44 -7.92 -12.72
C PRO A 134 10.71 -9.27 -12.63
N GLY A 135 11.39 -10.32 -12.17
CA GLY A 135 10.81 -11.66 -11.97
C GLY A 135 10.16 -11.89 -10.60
N GLN A 136 9.94 -10.83 -9.81
CA GLN A 136 9.34 -10.91 -8.48
C GLN A 136 7.95 -10.30 -8.44
N ARG A 137 7.08 -10.82 -7.58
CA ARG A 137 5.74 -10.28 -7.36
C ARG A 137 5.85 -8.96 -6.60
N SER A 138 5.09 -7.97 -7.04
CA SER A 138 4.93 -6.75 -6.25
C SER A 138 3.52 -6.59 -5.68
N LEU A 139 2.54 -7.33 -6.19
CA LEU A 139 1.17 -7.36 -5.68
C LEU A 139 0.63 -8.78 -5.81
N ASN A 140 -0.01 -9.30 -4.76
CA ASN A 140 -0.66 -10.61 -4.78
C ASN A 140 -2.12 -10.52 -4.33
N LEU A 141 -3.01 -11.11 -5.13
CA LEU A 141 -4.43 -11.27 -4.82
C LEU A 141 -4.73 -12.77 -4.64
N GLY A 142 -4.27 -13.30 -3.50
CA GLY A 142 -4.18 -14.75 -3.29
C GLY A 142 -5.49 -15.49 -3.59
N ARG A 143 -5.36 -16.60 -4.34
CA ARG A 143 -6.46 -17.53 -4.69
C ARG A 143 -7.54 -16.96 -5.62
N TYR A 144 -7.43 -15.72 -6.13
CA TYR A 144 -8.46 -15.16 -7.02
C TYR A 144 -8.58 -15.87 -8.36
N ALA A 145 -7.52 -16.54 -8.81
CA ALA A 145 -7.56 -17.45 -9.96
C ALA A 145 -8.46 -18.68 -9.73
N VAL A 146 -8.83 -18.98 -8.48
CA VAL A 146 -9.66 -20.15 -8.11
C VAL A 146 -11.02 -19.73 -7.57
N ASN A 147 -11.07 -18.72 -6.72
CA ASN A 147 -12.31 -18.26 -6.09
C ASN A 147 -12.26 -16.76 -5.78
N ARG A 148 -13.34 -16.05 -6.10
CA ARG A 148 -13.52 -14.63 -5.79
C ARG A 148 -14.52 -14.45 -4.65
N PRO A 149 -14.09 -13.97 -3.47
CA PRO A 149 -15.01 -13.68 -2.36
C PRO A 149 -16.00 -12.56 -2.70
N ALA A 150 -17.09 -12.42 -1.94
CA ALA A 150 -18.13 -11.42 -2.20
C ALA A 150 -17.65 -9.95 -2.21
N GLN A 151 -16.52 -9.64 -1.56
CA GLN A 151 -15.93 -8.29 -1.50
C GLN A 151 -14.61 -8.18 -2.29
N TRP A 152 -14.41 -9.06 -3.28
CA TRP A 152 -13.14 -9.15 -4.01
C TRP A 152 -12.71 -7.82 -4.64
N GLU A 153 -13.65 -7.03 -5.18
CA GLU A 153 -13.31 -5.74 -5.80
C GLU A 153 -12.75 -4.74 -4.79
N GLY A 154 -13.24 -4.75 -3.54
CA GLY A 154 -12.74 -3.90 -2.48
C GLY A 154 -11.30 -4.25 -2.13
N THR A 155 -10.98 -5.54 -2.09
CA THR A 155 -9.60 -6.01 -1.89
C THR A 155 -8.71 -5.61 -3.07
N VAL A 156 -9.18 -5.73 -4.31
CA VAL A 156 -8.43 -5.24 -5.48
C VAL A 156 -8.13 -3.75 -5.33
N ARG A 157 -9.14 -2.93 -5.02
CA ARG A 157 -8.95 -1.48 -4.84
C ARG A 157 -7.98 -1.17 -3.70
N HIS A 158 -8.07 -1.91 -2.60
CA HIS A 158 -7.16 -1.80 -1.45
C HIS A 158 -5.70 -2.04 -1.86
N GLU A 159 -5.40 -3.18 -2.49
CA GLU A 159 -4.04 -3.53 -2.89
C GLU A 159 -3.47 -2.60 -3.98
N PHE A 160 -4.33 -2.10 -4.87
CA PHE A 160 -3.93 -1.11 -5.87
C PHE A 160 -3.71 0.28 -5.28
N LEU A 161 -4.45 0.69 -4.24
CA LEU A 161 -4.15 1.92 -3.51
C LEU A 161 -2.77 1.83 -2.84
N HIS A 162 -2.41 0.68 -2.25
CA HIS A 162 -1.04 0.43 -1.81
C HIS A 162 -0.03 0.56 -2.95
N ALA A 163 -0.30 -0.07 -4.09
CA ALA A 163 0.57 0.03 -5.26
C ALA A 163 0.73 1.47 -5.78
N LEU A 164 -0.19 2.39 -5.42
CA LEU A 164 -0.11 3.81 -5.72
C LEU A 164 0.47 4.67 -4.57
N GLY A 165 0.95 4.06 -3.50
CA GLY A 165 1.61 4.78 -2.41
C GLY A 165 0.72 5.10 -1.22
N PHE A 166 -0.49 4.55 -1.15
CA PHE A 166 -1.25 4.58 0.09
C PHE A 166 -0.61 3.63 1.08
N HIS A 167 -0.42 4.07 2.30
CA HIS A 167 -0.37 3.17 3.43
C HIS A 167 -1.80 2.94 3.91
N HIS A 168 -2.05 1.94 4.76
CA HIS A 168 -3.36 1.77 5.40
C HIS A 168 -3.77 3.12 5.95
N SER A 169 -4.88 3.67 5.43
CA SER A 169 -5.19 5.09 5.32
C SER A 169 -5.28 5.79 6.68
N HIS A 170 -4.13 5.96 7.33
CA HIS A 170 -3.94 6.70 8.58
C HIS A 170 -4.32 5.90 9.84
N GLN A 171 -3.93 4.62 9.84
CA GLN A 171 -3.69 3.83 11.06
C GLN A 171 -4.92 3.44 11.88
N ASN A 172 -5.72 2.53 11.34
CA ASN A 172 -6.95 1.99 11.94
C ASN A 172 -6.88 1.68 13.44
N MET A 173 -5.70 1.31 13.97
CA MET A 173 -5.46 0.93 15.36
C MET A 173 -4.38 1.76 16.07
N ARG A 174 -4.10 2.98 15.59
CA ARG A 174 -3.16 3.93 16.23
C ARG A 174 -3.86 5.25 16.58
N GLY A 175 -3.14 6.18 17.20
CA GLY A 175 -3.69 7.47 17.63
C GLY A 175 -4.90 7.31 18.58
N THR A 176 -5.99 8.03 18.31
CA THR A 176 -7.21 7.93 19.13
C THR A 176 -7.89 6.57 19.04
N CYS A 177 -7.64 5.80 17.98
CA CYS A 177 -8.30 4.52 17.75
C CYS A 177 -7.61 3.34 18.45
N GLU A 178 -6.30 3.41 18.74
CA GLU A 178 -5.58 2.35 19.48
C GLU A 178 -6.29 1.95 20.77
N ASN A 179 -6.80 2.97 21.48
CA ASN A 179 -7.46 2.81 22.75
C ASN A 179 -8.86 2.21 22.64
N GLU A 180 -9.45 2.13 21.44
CA GLU A 180 -10.73 1.46 21.21
C GLU A 180 -10.57 -0.04 20.93
N PHE A 181 -9.36 -0.54 20.69
CA PHE A 181 -9.11 -1.95 20.40
C PHE A 181 -8.85 -2.78 21.65
N ARG A 182 -9.35 -4.02 21.63
CA ARG A 182 -9.16 -5.02 22.66
C ARG A 182 -7.98 -5.93 22.30
N TRP A 183 -6.79 -5.46 22.64
CA TRP A 183 -5.53 -6.17 22.36
C TRP A 183 -5.40 -7.50 23.09
N ASP A 184 -5.69 -7.49 24.39
CA ASP A 184 -5.59 -8.64 25.28
C ASP A 184 -6.94 -9.34 25.47
N ASP A 185 -6.90 -10.58 25.94
CA ASP A 185 -8.09 -11.39 26.20
C ASP A 185 -9.00 -10.78 27.29
N GLU A 186 -10.28 -11.11 27.23
CA GLU A 186 -11.18 -10.79 28.34
C GLU A 186 -10.70 -11.49 29.63
N ALA A 187 -10.85 -10.83 30.77
CA ALA A 187 -10.31 -11.31 32.04
C ALA A 187 -10.80 -12.74 32.37
N GLY A 188 -9.85 -13.66 32.50
CA GLY A 188 -10.11 -15.07 32.81
C GLY A 188 -10.47 -15.95 31.61
N TYR A 189 -10.48 -15.41 30.39
CA TYR A 189 -10.70 -16.18 29.17
C TYR A 189 -9.83 -17.44 29.13
N VAL A 190 -10.46 -18.56 28.78
CA VAL A 190 -9.76 -19.83 28.55
C VAL A 190 -9.61 -20.02 27.04
N PRO A 191 -8.37 -20.13 26.51
CA PRO A 191 -8.12 -20.32 25.08
C PRO A 191 -8.94 -21.48 24.52
N THR A 192 -9.91 -21.15 23.66
CA THR A 192 -10.89 -22.07 23.10
C THR A 192 -10.90 -21.90 21.58
N ARG A 193 -10.88 -23.00 20.82
CA ARG A 193 -10.84 -22.99 19.36
C ARG A 193 -12.02 -23.77 18.78
N ASP A 194 -12.47 -23.38 17.60
CA ASP A 194 -13.41 -24.16 16.79
C ASP A 194 -12.69 -25.27 15.99
N GLU A 195 -13.46 -25.98 15.16
CA GLU A 195 -12.96 -27.09 14.33
C GLU A 195 -11.92 -26.63 13.29
N ASP A 196 -11.99 -25.36 12.87
CA ASP A 196 -11.07 -24.74 11.92
C ASP A 196 -9.80 -24.18 12.60
N GLY A 197 -9.67 -24.32 13.92
CA GLY A 197 -8.53 -23.85 14.68
C GLY A 197 -8.54 -22.34 14.95
N VAL A 198 -9.66 -21.66 14.72
CA VAL A 198 -9.87 -20.24 15.01
C VAL A 198 -10.22 -20.07 16.49
N PHE A 199 -9.63 -19.08 17.16
CA PHE A 199 -10.00 -18.79 18.55
C PHE A 199 -11.40 -18.19 18.65
N VAL A 200 -12.22 -18.77 19.52
CA VAL A 200 -13.63 -18.42 19.74
C VAL A 200 -13.91 -18.15 21.21
N ALA A 201 -15.14 -17.74 21.52
CA ALA A 201 -15.57 -17.54 22.90
C ALA A 201 -15.49 -18.85 23.71
N ASP A 202 -15.11 -18.75 24.99
CA ASP A 202 -15.08 -19.91 25.88
C ASP A 202 -16.49 -20.29 26.39
N PHE A 203 -16.56 -21.33 27.23
CA PHE A 203 -17.82 -21.82 27.78
C PHE A 203 -18.58 -20.80 28.64
N GLN A 204 -17.93 -19.73 29.11
CA GLN A 204 -18.55 -18.63 29.86
C GLN A 204 -18.88 -17.43 28.95
N GLY A 205 -18.67 -17.56 27.64
CA GLY A 205 -18.88 -16.51 26.66
C GLY A 205 -17.78 -15.46 26.61
N ARG A 206 -16.68 -15.67 27.34
CA ARG A 206 -15.53 -14.74 27.32
C ARG A 206 -14.77 -14.89 26.02
N ARG A 207 -14.20 -13.81 25.52
CA ARG A 207 -13.64 -13.76 24.16
C ARG A 207 -12.13 -13.52 24.15
N PRO A 208 -11.43 -14.04 23.12
CA PRO A 208 -10.03 -13.70 22.90
C PRO A 208 -9.89 -12.21 22.54
N GLY A 209 -8.72 -11.66 22.84
CA GLY A 209 -8.22 -10.40 22.33
C GLY A 209 -7.57 -10.59 20.97
N ILE A 210 -7.16 -9.48 20.35
CA ILE A 210 -6.53 -9.46 19.03
C ILE A 210 -5.29 -10.35 18.99
N TYR A 211 -4.42 -10.30 20.01
CA TYR A 211 -3.19 -11.10 20.01
C TYR A 211 -3.47 -12.60 19.97
N THR A 212 -4.37 -13.07 20.82
CA THR A 212 -4.74 -14.49 20.87
C THR A 212 -5.44 -14.89 19.57
N TYR A 213 -6.40 -14.09 19.10
CA TYR A 213 -7.14 -14.40 17.89
C TYR A 213 -6.22 -14.53 16.66
N LEU A 214 -5.31 -13.57 16.44
CA LEU A 214 -4.41 -13.59 15.28
C LEU A 214 -3.28 -14.63 15.38
N ALA A 215 -3.02 -15.18 16.57
CA ALA A 215 -2.13 -16.33 16.74
C ALA A 215 -2.77 -17.66 16.29
N GLY A 216 -4.09 -17.68 16.06
CA GLY A 216 -4.83 -18.82 15.49
C GLY A 216 -4.89 -18.80 13.97
N GLU A 217 -5.66 -19.72 13.39
CA GLU A 217 -5.88 -19.76 11.95
C GLU A 217 -6.70 -18.55 11.45
N PRO A 218 -6.50 -18.10 10.19
CA PRO A 218 -5.49 -18.56 9.23
C PRO A 218 -4.14 -17.84 9.36
N ASN A 219 -4.02 -16.85 10.26
CA ASN A 219 -2.90 -15.92 10.26
C ASN A 219 -1.65 -16.48 10.93
N ARG A 220 -1.83 -17.12 12.10
CA ARG A 220 -0.74 -17.67 12.92
C ARG A 220 0.35 -16.64 13.26
N TRP A 221 -0.04 -15.38 13.46
CA TRP A 221 0.92 -14.30 13.71
C TRP A 221 1.42 -14.32 15.17
N PRO A 222 2.74 -14.28 15.39
CA PRO A 222 3.27 -14.01 16.71
C PRO A 222 2.96 -12.57 17.12
N ARG A 223 2.95 -12.30 18.43
CA ARG A 223 2.69 -10.97 19.00
C ARG A 223 3.49 -9.86 18.32
N ALA A 224 4.79 -10.07 18.09
CA ALA A 224 5.66 -9.08 17.44
C ALA A 224 5.20 -8.71 16.02
N LYS A 225 4.64 -9.67 15.27
CA LYS A 225 4.08 -9.41 13.93
C LYS A 225 2.77 -8.63 14.02
N VAL A 226 1.94 -8.93 15.02
CA VAL A 226 0.74 -8.13 15.32
C VAL A 226 1.13 -6.70 15.67
N ASP A 227 2.13 -6.52 16.53
CA ASP A 227 2.63 -5.19 16.91
C ASP A 227 3.17 -4.43 15.71
N HIS A 228 3.99 -5.07 14.88
CA HIS A 228 4.56 -4.45 13.69
C HIS A 228 3.47 -4.06 12.67
N ASN A 229 2.53 -4.97 12.36
CA ASN A 229 1.52 -4.73 11.32
C ASN A 229 0.38 -3.80 11.79
N LEU A 230 0.02 -3.84 13.08
CA LEU A 230 -1.19 -3.19 13.58
C LEU A 230 -0.92 -2.04 14.58
N ARG A 231 0.20 -2.03 15.30
CA ARG A 231 0.49 -1.07 16.39
C ARG A 231 1.64 -0.09 16.12
N THR A 232 2.24 -0.08 14.94
CA THR A 232 3.48 0.67 14.66
C THR A 232 3.37 2.15 15.09
N GLU A 233 4.45 2.80 15.51
CA GLU A 233 4.35 4.17 16.09
C GLU A 233 4.77 5.29 15.12
N ASP A 234 5.22 4.94 13.90
CA ASP A 234 5.76 5.94 12.96
C ASP A 234 4.67 6.94 12.50
N ASP A 235 5.01 8.23 12.60
CA ASP A 235 4.18 9.41 12.29
C ASP A 235 3.62 9.28 10.87
N PRO A 236 2.32 9.51 10.62
CA PRO A 236 1.79 9.47 9.27
C PRO A 236 2.49 10.52 8.43
N ASP A 237 3.05 10.07 7.30
CA ASP A 237 3.49 10.94 6.23
C ASP A 237 2.47 12.05 5.96
N VAL A 238 3.01 13.25 5.77
CA VAL A 238 2.37 14.59 5.64
C VAL A 238 1.15 14.67 4.69
N VAL A 239 0.82 13.60 3.95
CA VAL A 239 -0.33 13.55 3.03
C VAL A 239 -1.60 12.93 3.66
N ALA A 240 -1.52 12.54 4.93
CA ALA A 240 -2.63 11.95 5.66
C ALA A 240 -3.75 12.94 6.01
N GLY A 241 -4.94 12.74 5.46
CA GLY A 241 -6.16 13.41 5.92
C GLY A 241 -6.63 12.89 7.30
N PRO A 242 -7.75 13.39 7.83
CA PRO A 242 -8.36 12.81 9.04
C PRO A 242 -8.77 11.34 8.80
N PHE A 243 -8.90 10.58 9.90
CA PHE A 243 -9.41 9.20 9.88
C PHE A 243 -10.74 9.11 9.11
N ASP A 244 -10.82 8.17 8.16
CA ASP A 244 -12.01 7.94 7.33
C ASP A 244 -12.63 6.56 7.60
N PRO A 245 -13.71 6.45 8.41
CA PRO A 245 -14.36 5.19 8.73
C PRO A 245 -15.00 4.49 7.52
N GLN A 246 -15.11 5.16 6.38
CA GLN A 246 -15.69 4.60 5.16
C GLN A 246 -14.64 4.05 4.18
N SER A 247 -13.36 4.33 4.42
CA SER A 247 -12.28 3.99 3.50
C SER A 247 -12.21 2.48 3.20
N VAL A 248 -11.86 2.14 1.96
CA VAL A 248 -11.56 0.77 1.54
C VAL A 248 -10.24 0.27 2.14
N MET A 249 -9.37 1.19 2.57
CA MET A 249 -8.08 0.92 3.21
C MET A 249 -8.20 0.53 4.69
N LEU A 250 -9.41 0.53 5.27
CA LEU A 250 -9.64 0.07 6.64
C LEU A 250 -9.85 -1.44 6.73
N TYR A 251 -9.04 -2.10 7.56
CA TYR A 251 -9.34 -3.42 8.11
C TYR A 251 -10.72 -3.48 8.75
N ARG A 252 -11.47 -4.53 8.40
CA ARG A 252 -12.81 -4.80 8.94
C ARG A 252 -12.77 -5.84 10.03
N PHE A 253 -12.40 -5.42 11.23
CA PHE A 253 -12.34 -6.35 12.35
C PHE A 253 -13.72 -6.80 12.84
N PRO A 254 -13.85 -8.02 13.39
CA PRO A 254 -15.06 -8.46 14.08
C PRO A 254 -15.45 -7.49 15.21
N PRO A 255 -16.75 -7.33 15.53
CA PRO A 255 -17.19 -6.37 16.55
C PRO A 255 -16.55 -6.55 17.93
N PHE A 256 -16.08 -7.75 18.25
CA PHE A 256 -15.42 -8.03 19.53
C PHE A 256 -13.96 -7.56 19.60
N PHE A 257 -13.36 -7.14 18.49
CA PHE A 257 -12.04 -6.51 18.52
C PHE A 257 -12.09 -5.11 19.14
N TYR A 258 -13.27 -4.53 19.26
CA TYR A 258 -13.47 -3.20 19.84
C TYR A 258 -13.95 -3.29 21.28
N LYS A 259 -13.59 -2.30 22.10
CA LYS A 259 -14.07 -2.13 23.48
C LYS A 259 -15.52 -1.65 23.53
N SER A 260 -16.00 -1.00 22.47
CA SER A 260 -17.33 -0.42 22.34
C SER A 260 -18.04 -0.95 21.08
N ASN A 261 -19.37 -1.04 21.12
CA ASN A 261 -20.19 -1.42 19.96
C ASN A 261 -21.47 -0.56 19.88
N PRO A 262 -21.62 0.32 18.88
CA PRO A 262 -20.65 0.61 17.82
C PRO A 262 -19.40 1.32 18.35
N SER A 263 -18.23 0.99 17.79
CA SER A 263 -17.01 1.78 18.02
C SER A 263 -16.91 2.90 17.00
N SER A 264 -16.41 4.06 17.41
CA SER A 264 -16.07 5.17 16.52
C SER A 264 -14.97 4.81 15.51
N CYS A 265 -14.19 3.76 15.79
CA CYS A 265 -13.11 3.26 14.94
C CYS A 265 -13.51 2.03 14.12
N ALA A 266 -14.76 1.58 14.22
CA ALA A 266 -15.26 0.50 13.38
C ALA A 266 -15.58 1.01 11.97
N PRO A 267 -15.25 0.26 10.91
CA PRO A 267 -15.60 0.66 9.55
C PRO A 267 -17.11 0.77 9.34
N THR A 268 -17.53 1.87 8.72
CA THR A 268 -18.92 2.16 8.34
C THR A 268 -19.16 2.08 6.83
N GLY A 269 -18.10 2.00 6.03
CA GLY A 269 -18.18 1.82 4.57
C GLY A 269 -18.64 0.44 4.15
N ASN A 270 -18.92 0.24 2.86
CA ASN A 270 -19.36 -1.04 2.29
C ASN A 270 -18.23 -2.06 2.06
N GLY A 271 -16.97 -1.64 2.16
CA GLY A 271 -15.79 -2.47 1.91
C GLY A 271 -15.57 -2.83 0.46
N GLN A 272 -16.21 -2.10 -0.46
CA GLN A 272 -16.16 -2.37 -1.89
C GLN A 272 -15.77 -1.12 -2.67
N SER A 273 -16.42 0.00 -2.43
CA SER A 273 -16.21 1.25 -3.17
C SER A 273 -15.21 2.16 -2.48
N LEU A 274 -14.53 3.01 -3.25
CA LEU A 274 -13.73 4.11 -2.69
C LEU A 274 -14.63 5.10 -1.95
N SER A 275 -14.23 5.47 -0.73
CA SER A 275 -14.86 6.54 0.03
C SER A 275 -14.50 7.92 -0.55
N ASN A 276 -15.12 8.98 -0.02
CA ASN A 276 -14.70 10.34 -0.36
C ASN A 276 -13.29 10.66 0.18
N GLY A 277 -12.90 10.08 1.32
CA GLY A 277 -11.55 10.25 1.87
C GLY A 277 -10.50 9.56 0.99
N ASP A 278 -10.79 8.36 0.47
CA ASP A 278 -9.91 7.66 -0.47
C ASP A 278 -9.66 8.50 -1.73
N LYS A 279 -10.74 9.01 -2.34
CA LYS A 279 -10.67 9.86 -3.54
C LYS A 279 -9.92 11.16 -3.27
N ARG A 280 -10.12 11.77 -2.10
CA ARG A 280 -9.37 12.96 -1.68
C ARG A 280 -7.88 12.64 -1.53
N GLY A 281 -7.53 11.53 -0.88
CA GLY A 281 -6.14 11.09 -0.76
C GLY A 281 -5.50 10.89 -2.12
N LEU A 282 -6.23 10.29 -3.05
CA LEU A 282 -5.79 10.05 -4.42
C LEU A 282 -5.50 11.37 -5.16
N ASN A 283 -6.40 12.36 -5.05
CA ASN A 283 -6.17 13.68 -5.64
C ASN A 283 -5.01 14.43 -4.98
N LEU A 284 -4.74 14.22 -3.68
CA LEU A 284 -3.57 14.81 -3.02
C LEU A 284 -2.26 14.18 -3.49
N LEU A 285 -2.25 12.88 -3.76
CA LEU A 285 -1.09 12.18 -4.31
C LEU A 285 -0.86 12.52 -5.79
N TYR A 286 -1.95 12.57 -6.56
CA TYR A 286 -1.91 12.73 -8.01
C TYR A 286 -2.94 13.80 -8.44
N PRO A 287 -2.65 15.08 -8.23
CA PRO A 287 -3.58 16.16 -8.54
C PRO A 287 -3.71 16.40 -10.05
N HIS A 288 -4.89 16.89 -10.44
CA HIS A 288 -5.20 17.23 -11.84
C HIS A 288 -4.89 18.69 -12.19
N THR A 289 -4.97 19.61 -11.23
CA THR A 289 -4.91 21.05 -11.53
C THR A 289 -3.49 21.59 -11.51
N ALA A 290 -3.24 22.61 -12.34
CA ALA A 290 -1.94 23.28 -12.41
C ALA A 290 -1.53 23.86 -11.04
N ASP A 291 -2.47 24.43 -10.29
CA ASP A 291 -2.23 25.02 -8.97
C ASP A 291 -1.81 23.96 -7.93
N GLU A 292 -2.48 22.81 -7.91
CA GLU A 292 -2.11 21.71 -7.01
C GLU A 292 -0.77 21.07 -7.40
N LEU A 293 -0.49 20.96 -8.71
CA LEU A 293 0.81 20.51 -9.22
C LEU A 293 1.94 21.50 -8.85
N ALA A 294 1.69 22.81 -8.90
CA ALA A 294 2.64 23.82 -8.43
C ALA A 294 2.92 23.67 -6.92
N GLY A 295 1.91 23.29 -6.14
CA GLY A 295 2.08 22.95 -4.72
C GLY A 295 2.99 21.74 -4.49
N LEU A 296 2.91 20.70 -5.33
CA LEU A 296 3.85 19.56 -5.31
C LEU A 296 5.26 19.98 -5.72
N GLN A 297 5.38 20.82 -6.75
CA GLN A 297 6.66 21.32 -7.23
C GLN A 297 7.38 22.14 -6.16
N ALA A 298 6.68 23.07 -5.50
CA ALA A 298 7.25 23.89 -4.45
C ALA A 298 7.77 23.05 -3.27
N ARG A 299 7.07 21.95 -2.93
CA ARG A 299 7.55 20.99 -1.93
C ARG A 299 8.82 20.27 -2.38
N ALA A 300 8.87 19.81 -3.63
CA ALA A 300 10.07 19.18 -4.18
C ALA A 300 11.28 20.16 -4.23
N ASP A 301 11.04 21.43 -4.59
CA ASP A 301 12.05 22.49 -4.60
C ASP A 301 12.59 22.80 -3.20
N ALA A 302 11.69 22.92 -2.21
CA ALA A 302 12.08 23.15 -0.81
C ALA A 302 12.99 22.02 -0.31
N VAL A 303 12.72 20.79 -0.75
CA VAL A 303 13.59 19.67 -0.42
C VAL A 303 14.95 19.77 -1.12
N LEU A 304 15.02 19.98 -2.43
CA LEU A 304 16.30 20.12 -3.14
C LEU A 304 17.19 21.19 -2.49
N GLN A 305 16.59 22.31 -2.06
CA GLN A 305 17.29 23.37 -1.35
C GLN A 305 17.85 22.89 0.01
N SER A 306 17.09 22.09 0.76
CA SER A 306 17.56 21.54 2.04
C SER A 306 18.72 20.56 1.87
N ILE A 307 18.76 19.78 0.79
CA ILE A 307 19.91 18.91 0.44
C ILE A 307 21.14 19.77 0.11
N GLY A 308 20.97 20.82 -0.70
CA GLY A 308 22.05 21.70 -1.14
C GLY A 308 22.63 22.60 -0.05
N ALA A 309 21.87 22.90 1.01
CA ALA A 309 22.28 23.80 2.09
C ALA A 309 22.98 23.12 3.29
N GLY A 310 23.00 21.78 3.36
CA GLY A 310 23.36 21.06 4.58
C GLY A 310 24.37 19.90 4.48
N VAL A 311 24.80 19.47 3.28
CA VAL A 311 25.70 18.32 3.13
C VAL A 311 26.94 18.74 2.34
N GLY A 312 28.13 18.62 2.95
CA GLY A 312 29.40 18.83 2.26
C GLY A 312 29.47 17.96 1.01
N THR A 313 29.84 18.59 -0.11
CA THR A 313 29.82 18.04 -1.48
C THR A 313 30.79 16.88 -1.75
N GLU A 314 31.28 16.18 -0.72
CA GLU A 314 32.29 15.12 -0.85
C GLU A 314 31.83 13.74 -0.35
N SER A 315 30.57 13.54 0.03
CA SER A 315 30.13 12.24 0.58
C SER A 315 28.84 11.64 0.01
N LEU A 316 28.37 12.07 -1.17
CA LEU A 316 27.24 11.44 -1.84
C LEU A 316 27.67 10.87 -3.19
N PRO A 317 27.68 9.53 -3.38
CA PRO A 317 27.84 8.93 -4.70
C PRO A 317 26.73 9.44 -5.62
N GLU A 318 27.05 9.71 -6.89
CA GLU A 318 26.17 10.25 -7.94
C GLU A 318 24.84 9.50 -8.17
N SER A 319 24.60 8.37 -7.48
CA SER A 319 23.47 7.48 -7.66
C SER A 319 22.29 7.64 -6.68
N ASN A 320 22.40 8.39 -5.58
CA ASN A 320 21.40 8.30 -4.51
C ASN A 320 20.78 9.66 -4.13
N GLY A 321 19.49 9.85 -4.45
CA GLY A 321 18.64 10.92 -3.92
C GLY A 321 18.45 12.13 -4.85
N GLY A 322 19.49 12.94 -5.07
CA GLY A 322 19.38 14.22 -5.77
C GLY A 322 18.82 14.12 -7.20
N ASN A 323 19.32 13.16 -7.99
CA ASN A 323 18.89 12.93 -9.38
C ASN A 323 17.41 12.48 -9.46
N LEU A 324 16.93 11.72 -8.47
CA LEU A 324 15.53 11.28 -8.42
C LEU A 324 14.58 12.45 -8.11
N VAL A 325 14.97 13.34 -7.20
CA VAL A 325 14.17 14.52 -6.85
C VAL A 325 14.18 15.53 -7.99
N GLU A 326 15.32 15.74 -8.66
CA GLU A 326 15.39 16.60 -9.85
C GLU A 326 14.52 16.06 -10.99
N ALA A 327 14.59 14.74 -11.27
CA ALA A 327 13.75 14.11 -12.29
C ALA A 327 12.25 14.21 -11.95
N TYR A 328 11.88 14.00 -10.68
CA TYR A 328 10.51 14.18 -10.20
C TYR A 328 10.05 15.63 -10.40
N ARG A 329 10.84 16.60 -9.95
CA ARG A 329 10.54 18.03 -10.09
C ARG A 329 10.34 18.44 -11.55
N SER A 330 11.29 18.10 -12.42
CA SER A 330 11.21 18.46 -13.84
C SER A 330 9.98 17.87 -14.53
N ARG A 331 9.51 16.71 -14.08
CA ARG A 331 8.25 16.13 -14.58
C ARG A 331 7.02 16.87 -14.07
N VAL A 332 6.98 17.27 -12.80
CA VAL A 332 5.89 18.08 -12.24
C VAL A 332 5.81 19.45 -12.96
N GLU A 333 6.94 20.08 -13.21
CA GLU A 333 7.06 21.32 -14.01
C GLU A 333 6.44 21.18 -15.41
N ALA A 334 6.81 20.10 -16.12
CA ALA A 334 6.30 19.84 -17.47
C ALA A 334 4.77 19.64 -17.48
N LEU A 335 4.21 19.00 -16.45
CA LEU A 335 2.77 18.77 -16.34
C LEU A 335 2.01 20.05 -16.02
N ALA A 336 2.51 20.87 -15.09
CA ALA A 336 1.92 22.16 -14.79
C ALA A 336 1.86 23.04 -16.04
N ALA A 337 2.95 23.09 -16.82
CA ALA A 337 3.02 23.84 -18.08
C ALA A 337 2.02 23.32 -19.14
N ALA A 338 1.90 21.99 -19.29
CA ALA A 338 0.96 21.39 -20.23
C ALA A 338 -0.51 21.69 -19.88
N GLN A 339 -0.84 21.71 -18.58
CA GLN A 339 -2.20 21.98 -18.13
C GLN A 339 -2.61 23.45 -18.28
N THR A 340 -1.66 24.39 -18.11
CA THR A 340 -1.89 25.81 -18.41
C THR A 340 -2.08 26.07 -19.91
N ALA A 341 -1.39 25.31 -20.79
CA ALA A 341 -1.49 25.49 -22.24
C ALA A 341 -2.78 24.90 -22.85
N GLY A 342 -3.49 24.02 -22.13
CA GLY A 342 -4.77 23.44 -22.55
C GLY A 342 -6.01 24.18 -22.03
N ALA A 343 -5.83 25.27 -21.28
CA ALA A 343 -6.90 26.08 -20.71
C ALA A 343 -7.24 27.34 -21.53
N ASP A 344 -6.50 27.60 -22.61
CA ASP A 344 -6.72 28.67 -23.60
C ASP A 344 -7.44 28.14 -24.86
#